data_AF-A0A960EKC6-F1
#
_entry.id   AF-A0A960EKC6-F1
#
_cell.length_a   1.000
_cell.length_b   1.000
_cell.length_c   1.000
_cell.angle_alpha   90.00
_cell.angle_beta   90.00
_cell.angle_gamma   90.00
#
_symmetry.space_group_name_H-M   'P 1'
#
loop_
_entity.id
_entity.type
_entity.pdbx_description
1 polymer ?
#
loop_
_entity_poly.entity_id
_entity_poly.type
_entity_poly.pdbx_seq_one_letter_code
_entity_poly.pdbx_strand_id
1 'polypeptide(L)'
;MTTVPRSAAAGAPATTSTDPTDSMTTHPEAPARVRIPHAPGLDGLRGLAVVAVLVFHAGPAGWLPGGFLGVSLFFTLSGYLITALALTEVSRDRTLHLAA
;
A
#
# COMPACT_ATOMS: atom_id res chain seq x y z
N MET A 1 -28.20 59.39 27.90
CA MET A 1 -28.21 58.28 26.93
C MET A 1 -27.70 58.84 25.60
N THR A 2 -26.52 58.38 25.19
CA THR A 2 -25.91 58.48 23.83
C THR A 2 -25.28 59.81 23.37
N THR A 3 -24.02 59.93 23.78
CA THR A 3 -22.76 60.43 23.15
C THR A 3 -22.71 61.24 21.84
N VAL A 4 -21.75 62.17 21.90
CA VAL A 4 -21.17 63.23 21.04
C VAL A 4 -20.35 62.70 19.82
N PRO A 5 -20.01 63.55 18.81
CA PRO A 5 -19.64 63.17 17.44
C PRO A 5 -18.15 63.37 17.04
N ARG A 6 -17.85 63.03 15.77
CA ARG A 6 -16.90 63.67 14.83
C ARG A 6 -15.39 63.27 14.82
N SER A 7 -15.02 62.63 13.70
CA SER A 7 -13.94 62.94 12.73
C SER A 7 -12.51 63.33 13.19
N ALA A 8 -11.54 62.64 12.56
CA ALA A 8 -10.22 63.11 12.09
C ALA A 8 -8.96 62.77 12.91
N ALA A 9 -8.20 61.84 12.33
CA ALA A 9 -6.78 61.93 11.94
C ALA A 9 -5.65 62.15 12.98
N ALA A 10 -4.68 61.24 12.84
CA ALA A 10 -3.22 61.43 12.87
C ALA A 10 -2.47 61.49 14.22
N GLY A 11 -1.75 60.39 14.49
CA GLY A 11 -0.59 60.32 15.36
C GLY A 11 0.10 58.95 15.21
N ALA A 12 1.24 58.90 14.51
CA ALA A 12 2.11 57.73 14.35
C ALA A 12 2.97 57.47 15.63
N PRO A 13 4.05 56.65 15.61
CA PRO A 13 4.17 55.20 15.45
C PRO A 13 4.91 54.53 16.64
N ALA A 14 4.58 53.28 17.00
CA ALA A 14 5.33 52.35 17.88
C ALA A 14 4.41 51.14 18.14
N THR A 15 4.78 49.86 18.15
CA THR A 15 6.03 49.11 18.13
C THR A 15 5.63 47.65 17.86
N THR A 16 6.43 46.97 17.03
CA THR A 16 6.80 45.54 17.13
C THR A 16 5.91 44.61 17.96
N SER A 17 5.23 43.67 17.30
CA SER A 17 5.19 42.28 17.76
C SER A 17 5.00 41.36 16.56
N THR A 18 6.13 40.82 16.12
CA THR A 18 6.29 39.49 15.54
C THR A 18 5.14 38.55 15.91
N ASP A 19 4.44 37.99 14.91
CA ASP A 19 4.58 36.56 14.62
C ASP A 19 3.88 36.17 13.29
N PRO A 20 4.63 35.78 12.24
CA PRO A 20 4.06 35.09 11.07
C PRO A 20 3.94 33.56 11.26
N THR A 21 4.18 33.03 12.46
CA THR A 21 4.56 31.61 12.64
C THR A 21 3.51 30.73 13.32
N ASP A 22 2.22 30.83 12.98
CA ASP A 22 1.27 29.84 13.52
C ASP A 22 0.15 29.44 12.55
N SER A 23 0.50 29.22 11.29
CA SER A 23 -0.36 28.50 10.34
C SER A 23 0.43 27.67 9.33
N MET A 24 1.55 27.09 9.79
CA MET A 24 2.25 26.05 9.04
C MET A 24 2.15 24.74 9.80
N THR A 25 0.93 24.18 9.85
CA THR A 25 0.75 22.76 10.15
C THR A 25 1.31 21.98 8.96
N THR A 26 2.64 21.80 8.93
CA THR A 26 3.26 20.77 8.10
C THR A 26 2.76 19.43 8.63
N HIS A 27 1.69 18.89 8.04
CA HIS A 27 1.40 17.48 8.20
C HIS A 27 2.67 16.72 7.78
N PRO A 28 3.22 15.84 8.63
CA PRO A 28 4.33 14.99 8.22
C PRO A 28 3.89 14.22 6.97
N GLU A 29 4.56 14.47 5.86
CA GLU A 29 4.34 13.80 4.59
C GLU A 29 4.60 12.31 4.80
N ALA A 30 3.52 11.56 4.98
CA ALA A 30 3.58 10.12 5.24
C ALA A 30 4.38 9.45 4.11
N PRO A 31 5.33 8.55 4.45
CA PRO A 31 6.24 7.99 3.46
C PRO A 31 5.46 7.37 2.30
N ALA A 32 5.84 7.72 1.07
CA ALA A 32 5.22 7.23 -0.14
C ALA A 32 5.28 5.69 -0.16
N ARG A 33 4.12 5.06 0.03
CA ARG A 33 3.99 3.60 0.01
C ARG A 33 4.31 3.10 -1.41
N VAL A 34 5.54 2.64 -1.66
CA VAL A 34 5.89 1.79 -2.82
C VAL A 34 4.83 0.68 -2.92
N ARG A 35 4.10 0.64 -4.03
CA ARG A 35 3.12 -0.40 -4.30
C ARG A 35 3.81 -1.40 -5.21
N ILE A 36 3.91 -2.66 -4.79
CA ILE A 36 4.25 -3.71 -5.75
C ILE A 36 3.10 -3.75 -6.75
N PRO A 37 3.37 -3.64 -8.06
CA PRO A 37 2.34 -3.84 -9.07
C PRO A 37 1.70 -5.21 -8.86
N HIS A 38 0.40 -5.25 -8.60
CA HIS A 38 -0.34 -6.51 -8.59
C HIS A 38 -0.18 -7.16 -9.97
N ALA A 39 0.23 -8.42 -9.99
CA ALA A 39 0.47 -9.19 -11.20
C ALA A 39 -0.67 -10.21 -11.37
N PRO A 40 -1.87 -9.78 -11.83
CA PRO A 40 -3.06 -10.65 -11.89
C PRO A 40 -2.85 -11.89 -12.77
N GLY A 41 -1.92 -11.85 -13.72
CA GLY A 41 -1.56 -13.03 -14.54
C GLY A 41 -0.94 -14.17 -13.73
N LEU A 42 -0.17 -13.86 -12.68
CA LEU A 42 0.42 -14.90 -11.81
C LEU A 42 -0.66 -15.58 -10.97
N ASP A 43 -1.64 -14.82 -10.48
CA ASP A 43 -2.78 -15.38 -9.76
C ASP A 43 -3.68 -16.22 -10.68
N GLY A 44 -3.88 -15.78 -11.93
CA GLY A 44 -4.56 -16.55 -12.96
C GLY A 44 -3.85 -17.88 -13.27
N LEU A 45 -2.52 -17.86 -13.38
CA LEU A 45 -1.72 -19.07 -13.61
C LEU A 45 -1.78 -20.04 -12.42
N ARG A 46 -1.84 -19.52 -11.18
CA ARG A 46 -2.09 -20.33 -9.98
C ARG A 46 -3.48 -20.97 -10.03
N GLY A 47 -4.51 -20.20 -10.40
CA GLY A 47 -5.87 -20.73 -10.59
C GLY A 47 -5.93 -21.83 -11.64
N LEU A 48 -5.27 -21.64 -12.78
CA LEU A 48 -5.15 -22.65 -13.83
C LEU A 48 -4.44 -23.91 -13.34
N ALA A 49 -3.35 -23.76 -12.57
CA ALA A 49 -2.63 -24.87 -11.98
C ALA A 49 -3.52 -25.70 -11.03
N VAL A 50 -4.33 -25.06 -10.19
CA VAL A 50 -5.28 -25.75 -9.31
C VAL A 50 -6.34 -26.50 -10.11
N VAL A 51 -6.91 -25.88 -11.15
CA VAL A 51 -7.88 -26.55 -12.03
C VAL A 51 -7.26 -27.78 -12.69
N ALA A 52 -6.02 -27.69 -13.18
CA ALA A 52 -5.31 -28.83 -13.75
C ALA A 52 -5.10 -29.97 -12.73
N VAL A 53 -4.78 -29.64 -11.48
CA VAL A 53 -4.66 -30.63 -10.38
C VAL A 53 -6.00 -31.31 -10.09
N LEU A 54 -7.09 -30.53 -10.02
CA LEU A 54 -8.43 -31.05 -9.78
C LEU A 54 -8.91 -31.95 -10.91
N VAL A 55 -8.68 -31.56 -12.17
CA VAL A 55 -9.02 -32.39 -13.34
C VAL A 55 -8.23 -33.70 -13.33
N PHE A 56 -6.94 -33.65 -13.00
CA PHE A 56 -6.12 -34.85 -12.87
C PHE A 56 -6.59 -35.78 -11.74
N HIS A 57 -7.06 -35.24 -10.61
CA HIS A 57 -7.57 -36.03 -9.49
C HIS A 57 -8.98 -36.58 -9.72
N ALA A 58 -9.85 -35.84 -10.43
CA ALA A 58 -11.25 -36.18 -10.64
C ALA A 58 -11.46 -37.14 -11.84
N GLY A 59 -10.48 -37.28 -12.72
CA GLY A 59 -10.54 -38.23 -13.85
C GLY A 59 -10.33 -39.69 -13.42
N PRO A 60 -10.78 -40.67 -14.23
CA PRO A 60 -10.54 -42.08 -13.95
C PRO A 60 -9.04 -42.34 -13.76
N ALA A 61 -8.70 -42.98 -12.64
CA ALA A 61 -7.33 -43.23 -12.21
C ALA A 61 -6.56 -44.03 -13.28
N GLY A 62 -5.79 -43.33 -14.13
CA GLY A 62 -4.92 -43.96 -15.12
C GLY A 62 -4.74 -43.23 -16.46
N TRP A 63 -5.44 -42.13 -16.73
CA TRP A 63 -5.47 -41.59 -18.11
C TRP A 63 -4.45 -40.50 -18.47
N LEU A 64 -3.86 -39.78 -17.50
CA LEU A 64 -3.03 -38.61 -17.85
C LEU A 64 -1.75 -38.46 -17.00
N PRO A 65 -0.60 -39.07 -17.36
CA PRO A 65 0.66 -38.79 -16.68
C PRO A 65 0.99 -37.29 -16.81
N GLY A 66 0.90 -36.53 -15.71
CA GLY A 66 1.13 -35.07 -15.75
C GLY A 66 0.54 -34.24 -14.61
N GLY A 67 -0.29 -34.81 -13.73
CA GLY A 67 -0.87 -34.06 -12.60
C GLY A 67 0.12 -33.40 -11.65
N PHE A 68 1.32 -33.97 -11.53
CA PHE A 68 2.40 -33.41 -10.73
C PHE A 68 2.85 -32.03 -11.21
N LEU A 69 2.72 -31.72 -12.51
CA LEU A 69 3.12 -30.43 -13.07
C LEU A 69 2.26 -29.29 -12.51
N GLY A 70 0.95 -29.52 -12.36
CA GLY A 70 0.04 -28.54 -11.76
C GLY A 70 0.38 -28.25 -10.30
N VAL A 71 0.71 -29.30 -9.53
CA VAL A 71 1.15 -29.17 -8.14
C VAL A 71 2.45 -28.37 -8.06
N SER A 72 3.47 -28.78 -8.84
CA SER A 72 4.77 -28.09 -8.88
C SER A 72 4.63 -26.61 -9.26
N LEU A 73 3.86 -26.31 -10.31
CA LEU A 73 3.63 -24.93 -10.77
C LEU A 73 2.93 -24.09 -9.70
N PHE A 74 1.89 -24.62 -9.05
CA PHE A 74 1.18 -23.91 -7.98
C PHE A 74 2.11 -23.55 -6.81
N PHE A 75 2.91 -24.51 -6.33
CA PHE A 75 3.83 -24.28 -5.23
C PHE A 75 4.94 -23.30 -5.60
N THR A 76 5.53 -23.41 -6.80
CA THR A 76 6.58 -22.49 -7.27
C THR A 76 6.06 -21.05 -7.39
N LEU A 77 4.88 -20.84 -7.98
CA LEU A 77 4.30 -19.50 -8.14
C LEU A 77 3.91 -18.89 -6.80
N SER A 78 3.37 -19.69 -5.88
CA SER A 78 3.01 -19.23 -4.53
C SER A 78 4.26 -18.85 -3.75
N GLY A 79 5.31 -19.67 -3.80
CA GLY A 79 6.60 -19.37 -3.18
C GLY A 79 7.23 -18.09 -3.74
N TYR A 80 7.27 -17.96 -5.07
CA TYR A 80 7.77 -16.76 -5.74
C TYR A 80 7.05 -15.49 -5.27
N LEU A 81 5.70 -15.50 -5.24
CA LEU A 81 4.91 -14.35 -4.85
C LEU A 81 5.13 -14.01 -3.36
N ILE A 82 5.07 -15.01 -2.47
CA ILE A 82 5.28 -14.81 -1.03
C ILE A 82 6.67 -14.22 -0.78
N THR A 83 7.72 -14.77 -1.41
CA THR A 83 9.09 -14.27 -1.26
C THR A 83 9.26 -12.87 -1.84
N ALA A 84 8.64 -12.57 -2.99
CA ALA A 84 8.68 -11.23 -3.57
C ALA A 84 8.02 -10.17 -2.66
N LEU A 85 6.88 -10.52 -2.03
CA LEU A 85 6.25 -9.65 -1.03
C LEU A 85 7.14 -9.50 0.21
N ALA A 86 7.67 -10.60 0.75
CA ALA A 86 8.52 -10.58 1.94
C ALA A 86 9.80 -9.75 1.73
N LEU A 87 10.47 -9.90 0.57
CA LEU A 87 11.65 -9.11 0.22
C LEU A 87 11.33 -7.62 0.09
N THR A 88 10.16 -7.28 -0.46
CA THR A 88 9.73 -5.88 -0.56
C THR A 88 9.42 -5.26 0.80
N GLU A 89 8.90 -6.05 1.74
CA GLU A 89 8.64 -5.58 3.10
C GLU A 89 9.95 -5.41 3.87
N VAL A 90 10.83 -6.43 3.85
CA VAL A 90 12.11 -6.39 4.55
C VAL A 90 13.00 -5.25 4.05
N SER A 91 13.00 -4.98 2.74
CA SER A 91 13.76 -3.87 2.17
C SER A 91 13.25 -2.49 2.61
N ARG A 92 11.99 -2.38 3.04
CA ARG A 92 11.41 -1.11 3.50
C ARG A 92 11.47 -0.93 5.00
N ASP A 93 11.02 -1.92 5.76
CA ASP A 93 10.78 -1.73 7.20
C ASP A 93 11.76 -2.53 8.07
N ARG A 94 12.61 -3.40 7.48
CA ARG A 94 13.44 -4.41 8.18
C ARG A 94 12.64 -5.31 9.15
N THR A 95 11.32 -5.25 9.09
CA THR A 95 10.38 -6.01 9.91
C THR A 95 9.42 -6.75 8.97
N LEU A 96 8.93 -7.91 9.41
CA LEU A 96 7.89 -8.66 8.71
C LEU A 96 6.58 -8.43 9.44
N HIS A 97 5.72 -7.56 8.91
CA HIS A 97 4.37 -7.39 9.43
C HIS A 97 3.49 -8.56 8.96
N LEU A 98 3.34 -9.56 9.83
CA LEU A 98 2.38 -10.64 9.66
C LEU A 98 1.05 -10.14 10.24
N ALA A 99 0.13 -9.71 9.37
CA ALA A 99 -1.24 -9.45 9.80
C ALA A 99 -1.86 -10.78 10.28
N ALA A 100 -2.12 -10.86 11.59
CA ALA A 100 -2.79 -11.96 12.25
C ALA A 100 -4.27 -11.65 12.45
#